data_AF-A0A351L0C9-F1
#
_entry.id   AF-A0A351L0C9-F1
#
_cell.length_a   1.000
_cell.length_b   1.000
_cell.length_c   1.000
_cell.angle_alpha   90.00
_cell.angle_beta   90.00
_cell.angle_gamma   90.00
#
_symmetry.space_group_name_H-M   'P 1'
#
loop_
_entity.id
_entity.type
_entity.pdbx_description
1 polymer ?
#
loop_
_entity_poly.entity_id
_entity_poly.type
_entity_poly.pdbx_seq_one_letter_code
_entity_poly.pdbx_strand_id
1 'polypeptide(L)'
;MPKEKSSMADQVLTLEYKLAELPSAQHRAGLAGLVMMVKWLKKFGEHPGICELNSRTETGVILKIDRPGLEGLFGELYAGTKGKLKSKKPFKGKEPDDTETREITDPKTGKTKTETYYIYSNVIPKARLIADLDPSGDGEDGLWVKLWRDMLWSILRGVPTTRKPFEDSADGKPIAEVQKVWNYLTKPEGKDIVDLPSTYFLGAQATNAENVPFQDRAKYQFLLHFWPYAAQVYEPVVRGNDDKLKSIGYVLVIPDVAHLETFCEDFEYAMKQERTSECFGDNGYRPREGVVNLALAGGLEMLRVLRKRLEELERGKSISDLVLGVEVVHAEKQGNSIKILETARITPKEDQIDEYTRVKKAYKDSVFLEQRLRNVLAEHPWYFGFARLCAIRPFKESFGSVTFRRDARVAFSAEVDEMTTKHDNDLSVEKLIYEMVNTYLIKKIEDKYRLKWNEMKTDAQKTEFYEAKEKIAKDVFYGCRSRTGEDFIKYFVLTFGSVNQSYWLKFESYQKLAKLLYEDTEKARSLTLLAISANA
;
A
#
# COMPACT_ATOMS: atom_id res chain seq x y z
N MET A 1 2.14 36.27 -53.94
CA MET A 1 1.85 34.87 -53.54
C MET A 1 1.25 34.88 -52.14
N PRO A 2 -0.05 34.58 -51.98
CA PRO A 2 -0.64 34.47 -50.65
C PRO A 2 -0.10 33.19 -49.99
N LYS A 3 0.42 33.30 -48.77
CA LYS A 3 0.67 32.14 -47.91
C LYS A 3 -0.69 31.53 -47.58
N GLU A 4 -0.98 30.35 -48.13
CA GLU A 4 -2.07 29.51 -47.64
C GLU A 4 -1.82 29.25 -46.14
N LYS A 5 -2.60 29.92 -45.30
CA LYS A 5 -2.83 29.47 -43.93
C LYS A 5 -3.69 28.22 -44.06
N SER A 6 -3.05 27.07 -44.23
CA SER A 6 -3.66 25.79 -43.88
C SER A 6 -4.23 25.93 -42.46
N SER A 7 -5.53 25.63 -42.31
CA SER A 7 -6.22 25.78 -41.05
C SER A 7 -5.54 24.86 -40.02
N MET A 8 -5.10 25.39 -38.88
CA MET A 8 -4.50 24.57 -37.81
C MET A 8 -5.48 23.52 -37.22
N ALA A 9 -6.74 23.52 -37.64
CA ALA A 9 -7.76 22.57 -37.21
C ALA A 9 -7.67 21.21 -37.95
N ASP A 10 -7.12 21.19 -39.18
CA ASP A 10 -7.08 19.99 -40.03
C ASP A 10 -5.74 19.21 -39.90
N GLN A 11 -4.82 19.68 -39.06
CA GLN A 11 -3.52 19.04 -38.87
C GLN A 11 -3.66 17.79 -38.00
N VAL A 12 -3.39 16.62 -38.58
CA VAL A 12 -3.29 15.35 -37.84
C VAL A 12 -1.84 15.14 -37.38
N LEU A 13 -1.64 15.03 -36.08
CA LEU A 13 -0.34 14.70 -35.49
C LEU A 13 -0.17 13.18 -35.40
N THR A 14 1.04 12.72 -35.67
CA THR A 14 1.45 11.33 -35.45
C THR A 14 2.54 11.31 -34.39
N LEU A 15 2.24 10.69 -33.25
CA LEU A 15 3.15 10.57 -32.11
C LEU A 15 3.57 9.11 -31.95
N GLU A 16 4.87 8.84 -32.11
CA GLU A 16 5.45 7.52 -31.92
C GLU A 16 6.12 7.42 -30.55
N TYR A 17 5.79 6.34 -29.83
CA TYR A 17 6.35 6.03 -28.52
C TYR A 17 6.86 4.59 -28.47
N LYS A 18 8.03 4.40 -27.87
CA LYS A 18 8.61 3.09 -27.53
C LYS A 18 9.01 3.07 -26.08
N LEU A 19 8.68 2.01 -25.36
CA LEU A 19 8.97 1.87 -23.92
C LEU A 19 10.46 2.10 -23.61
N ALA A 20 11.35 1.58 -24.45
CA ALA A 20 12.81 1.71 -24.29
C ALA A 20 13.33 3.16 -24.43
N GLU A 21 12.59 4.05 -25.07
CA GLU A 21 12.95 5.46 -25.23
C GLU A 21 12.44 6.34 -24.09
N LEU A 22 11.54 5.81 -23.24
CA LEU A 22 10.87 6.60 -22.21
C LEU A 22 11.76 6.76 -20.96
N PRO A 23 11.88 7.97 -20.40
CA PRO A 23 12.93 8.29 -19.45
C PRO A 23 12.69 7.79 -18.02
N SER A 24 11.46 7.38 -17.66
CA SER A 24 11.17 6.82 -16.34
C SER A 24 9.97 5.88 -16.31
N ALA A 25 9.76 5.18 -15.20
CA ALA A 25 8.57 4.37 -14.99
C ALA A 25 7.28 5.21 -15.05
N GLN A 26 7.28 6.47 -14.56
CA GLN A 26 6.12 7.36 -14.72
C GLN A 26 5.76 7.60 -16.19
N HIS A 27 6.75 7.72 -17.09
CA HIS A 27 6.48 7.88 -18.52
C HIS A 27 5.95 6.59 -19.14
N ARG A 28 6.52 5.43 -18.77
CA ARG A 28 6.05 4.12 -19.25
C ARG A 28 4.64 3.80 -18.75
N ALA A 29 4.33 4.09 -17.49
CA ALA A 29 2.98 4.07 -16.95
C ALA A 29 2.07 5.08 -17.65
N GLY A 30 2.60 6.26 -18.00
CA GLY A 30 1.90 7.27 -18.81
C GLY A 30 1.49 6.76 -20.17
N LEU A 31 2.37 6.03 -20.85
CA LEU A 31 2.06 5.39 -22.12
C LEU A 31 0.95 4.34 -21.98
N ALA A 32 1.03 3.49 -20.96
CA ALA A 32 -0.02 2.51 -20.68
C ALA A 32 -1.36 3.19 -20.34
N GLY A 33 -1.35 4.23 -19.52
CA GLY A 33 -2.54 5.03 -19.19
C GLY A 33 -3.18 5.67 -20.43
N LEU A 34 -2.37 6.20 -21.36
CA LEU A 34 -2.84 6.74 -22.63
C LEU A 34 -3.48 5.64 -23.48
N VAL A 35 -2.83 4.48 -23.61
CA VAL A 35 -3.36 3.34 -24.38
C VAL A 35 -4.71 2.88 -23.82
N MET A 36 -4.82 2.71 -22.50
CA MET A 36 -6.06 2.32 -21.84
C MET A 36 -7.15 3.37 -22.05
N MET A 37 -6.83 4.66 -21.90
CA MET A 37 -7.80 5.74 -22.11
C MET A 37 -8.33 5.77 -23.54
N VAL A 38 -7.46 5.66 -24.55
CA VAL A 38 -7.89 5.64 -25.96
C VAL A 38 -8.66 4.36 -26.29
N LYS A 39 -8.26 3.19 -25.75
CA LYS A 39 -9.05 1.95 -25.85
C LYS A 39 -10.45 2.13 -25.27
N TRP A 40 -10.53 2.75 -24.10
CA TRP A 40 -11.75 2.98 -23.36
C TRP A 40 -12.69 3.95 -24.11
N LEU A 41 -12.17 5.06 -24.63
CA LEU A 41 -12.93 6.02 -25.45
C LEU A 41 -13.62 5.35 -26.64
N LYS A 42 -12.91 4.44 -27.34
CA LYS A 42 -13.47 3.71 -28.48
C LYS A 42 -14.68 2.82 -28.12
N LYS A 43 -14.87 2.44 -26.85
CA LYS A 43 -16.03 1.64 -26.41
C LYS A 43 -17.34 2.43 -26.49
N PHE A 44 -17.30 3.76 -26.45
CA PHE A 44 -18.48 4.63 -26.44
C PHE A 44 -18.89 5.12 -27.84
N GLY A 45 -18.21 4.67 -28.90
CA GLY A 45 -18.54 5.03 -30.27
C GLY A 45 -17.97 6.40 -30.67
N GLU A 46 -18.84 7.39 -30.88
CA GLU A 46 -18.47 8.70 -31.40
C GLU A 46 -17.70 9.52 -30.36
N HIS A 47 -16.43 9.81 -30.67
CA HIS A 47 -15.66 10.86 -30.01
C HIS A 47 -15.36 11.98 -31.02
N PRO A 48 -15.18 13.23 -30.58
CA PRO A 48 -14.79 14.32 -31.47
C PRO A 48 -13.43 14.02 -32.12
N GLY A 49 -13.30 14.27 -33.42
CA GLY A 49 -12.03 14.18 -34.17
C GLY A 49 -11.35 12.82 -34.22
N ILE A 50 -10.09 12.82 -34.63
CA ILE A 50 -9.21 11.65 -34.74
C ILE A 50 -8.47 11.45 -33.43
N CYS A 51 -8.59 10.26 -32.83
CA CYS A 51 -7.83 9.82 -31.65
C CYS A 51 -7.66 8.30 -31.71
N GLU A 52 -6.64 7.84 -32.44
CA GLU A 52 -6.50 6.44 -32.83
C GLU A 52 -5.11 5.87 -32.58
N LEU A 53 -5.06 4.60 -32.20
CA LEU A 53 -3.83 3.82 -32.07
C LEU A 53 -3.68 2.97 -33.34
N ASN A 54 -2.71 3.30 -34.19
CA ASN A 54 -2.58 2.73 -35.56
C ASN A 54 -1.72 1.47 -35.63
N SER A 55 -0.72 1.34 -34.76
CA SER A 55 0.11 0.14 -34.66
C SER A 55 0.42 -0.10 -33.19
N ARG A 56 0.07 -1.30 -32.70
CA ARG A 56 0.58 -1.79 -31.43
C ARG A 56 1.64 -2.83 -31.72
N THR A 57 2.80 -2.59 -31.16
CA THR A 57 3.81 -3.62 -30.95
C THR A 57 3.80 -3.91 -29.46
N GLU A 58 4.37 -5.04 -29.05
CA GLU A 58 4.50 -5.36 -27.61
C GLU A 58 5.18 -4.24 -26.82
N THR A 59 6.02 -3.41 -27.45
CA THR A 59 6.87 -2.42 -26.78
C THR A 59 6.59 -0.96 -27.17
N GLY A 60 5.57 -0.67 -27.97
CA GLY A 60 5.37 0.67 -28.50
C GLY A 60 4.07 0.88 -29.26
N VAL A 61 3.71 2.14 -29.45
CA VAL A 61 2.45 2.55 -30.09
C VAL A 61 2.62 3.84 -30.91
N ILE A 62 1.84 3.93 -31.99
CA ILE A 62 1.67 5.15 -32.77
C ILE A 62 0.27 5.71 -32.50
N LEU A 63 0.20 6.90 -31.93
CA LEU A 63 -1.02 7.67 -31.74
C LEU A 63 -1.20 8.66 -32.90
N LYS A 64 -2.32 8.59 -33.59
CA LYS A 64 -2.80 9.64 -34.48
C LYS A 64 -3.84 10.48 -33.77
N ILE A 65 -3.62 11.80 -33.71
CA ILE A 65 -4.52 12.71 -33.01
C ILE A 65 -4.63 14.05 -33.74
N ASP A 66 -5.85 14.52 -33.91
CA ASP A 66 -6.12 15.91 -34.33
C ASP A 66 -6.56 16.76 -33.13
N ARG A 67 -6.82 18.05 -33.37
CA ARG A 67 -7.19 18.96 -32.28
C ARG A 67 -8.53 18.58 -31.63
N PRO A 68 -9.63 18.31 -32.37
CA PRO A 68 -10.87 17.86 -31.75
C PRO A 68 -10.71 16.53 -31.00
N GLY A 69 -9.86 15.62 -31.48
CA GLY A 69 -9.49 14.37 -30.79
C GLY A 69 -8.79 14.61 -29.46
N LEU A 70 -7.89 15.59 -29.41
CA LEU A 70 -7.26 16.01 -28.15
C LEU A 70 -8.29 16.65 -27.19
N GLU A 71 -9.23 17.44 -27.71
CA GLU A 71 -10.35 18.01 -26.93
C GLU A 71 -11.21 16.90 -26.32
N GLY A 72 -11.55 15.86 -27.09
CA GLY A 72 -12.29 14.69 -26.59
C GLY A 72 -11.51 13.91 -25.53
N LEU A 73 -10.22 13.63 -25.77
CA LEU A 73 -9.36 12.91 -24.84
C LEU A 73 -9.21 13.65 -23.50
N PHE A 74 -8.98 14.96 -23.55
CA PHE A 74 -8.85 15.79 -22.35
C PHE A 74 -10.18 16.06 -21.68
N GLY A 75 -11.28 16.06 -22.44
CA GLY A 75 -12.65 16.13 -21.93
C GLY A 75 -12.96 15.00 -20.96
N GLU A 76 -12.48 13.77 -21.24
CA GLU A 76 -12.63 12.63 -20.33
C GLU A 76 -11.55 12.59 -19.24
N LEU A 77 -10.30 12.93 -19.56
CA LEU A 77 -9.22 13.01 -18.58
C LEU A 77 -9.52 13.99 -17.44
N TYR A 78 -10.08 15.15 -17.78
CA TYR A 78 -10.42 16.22 -16.85
C TYR A 78 -11.93 16.33 -16.61
N ALA A 79 -12.70 15.29 -16.91
CA ALA A 79 -14.13 15.28 -16.68
C ALA A 79 -14.46 15.60 -15.22
N GLY A 80 -15.12 16.73 -14.99
CA GLY A 80 -15.61 17.15 -13.69
C GLY A 80 -17.13 17.06 -13.59
N THR A 81 -17.65 16.86 -12.39
CA THR A 81 -19.08 17.02 -12.08
C THR A 81 -19.27 17.83 -10.81
N LYS A 82 -20.39 18.54 -10.70
CA LYS A 82 -20.78 19.24 -9.47
C LYS A 82 -21.41 18.22 -8.52
N GLY A 83 -20.75 17.97 -7.41
CA GLY A 83 -21.22 17.10 -6.34
C GLY A 83 -21.35 17.83 -5.01
N LYS A 84 -21.90 17.14 -4.02
CA LYS A 84 -22.06 17.64 -2.65
C LYS A 84 -21.00 17.02 -1.74
N LEU A 85 -20.17 17.86 -1.13
CA LEU A 85 -19.21 17.46 -0.09
C LEU A 85 -19.85 17.69 1.29
N LYS A 86 -19.98 16.63 2.08
CA LYS A 86 -20.46 16.71 3.47
C LYS A 86 -19.27 16.84 4.43
N SER A 87 -19.36 17.77 5.36
CA SER A 87 -18.36 17.96 6.41
C SER A 87 -19.02 18.05 7.79
N LYS A 88 -18.42 17.44 8.81
CA LYS A 88 -18.88 17.58 10.22
C LYS A 88 -18.51 18.94 10.83
N LYS A 89 -17.66 19.72 10.16
CA LYS A 89 -17.23 21.05 10.59
C LYS A 89 -17.42 22.05 9.45
N PRO A 90 -17.88 23.27 9.72
CA PRO A 90 -17.99 24.27 8.68
C PRO A 90 -16.58 24.65 8.18
N PHE A 91 -16.46 24.89 6.88
CA PHE A 91 -15.23 25.39 6.27
C PHE A 91 -15.01 26.85 6.68
N LYS A 92 -13.79 27.17 7.11
CA LYS A 92 -13.44 28.51 7.55
C LYS A 92 -13.55 29.49 6.37
N GLY A 93 -14.43 30.48 6.50
CA GLY A 93 -14.64 31.53 5.50
C GLY A 93 -15.48 31.12 4.28
N LYS A 94 -16.16 29.97 4.32
CA LYS A 94 -17.12 29.55 3.29
C LYS A 94 -18.45 29.15 3.93
N GLU A 95 -19.52 29.84 3.54
CA GLU A 95 -20.87 29.45 3.95
C GLU A 95 -21.25 28.11 3.32
N PRO A 96 -21.85 27.19 4.10
CA PRO A 96 -22.38 25.94 3.57
C PRO A 96 -23.56 26.23 2.64
N ASP A 97 -23.68 25.43 1.58
CA ASP A 97 -24.83 25.50 0.68
C ASP A 97 -26.10 24.96 1.37
N ASP A 98 -25.92 24.01 2.31
CA ASP A 98 -27.01 23.38 3.07
C ASP A 98 -26.47 22.77 4.37
N THR A 99 -27.35 22.44 5.32
CA THR A 99 -27.02 21.74 6.56
C THR A 99 -28.00 20.62 6.84
N GLU A 100 -27.49 19.39 6.98
CA GLU A 100 -28.28 18.20 7.30
C GLU A 100 -28.00 17.78 8.75
N THR A 101 -29.05 17.48 9.52
CA THR A 101 -28.91 16.99 10.89
C THR A 101 -29.42 15.55 10.97
N ARG A 102 -28.58 14.62 11.47
CA ARG A 102 -28.95 13.20 11.64
C ARG A 102 -28.84 12.79 13.09
N GLU A 103 -29.82 12.04 13.56
CA GLU A 103 -29.72 11.30 14.81
C GLU A 103 -28.99 9.98 14.57
N ILE A 104 -27.83 9.81 15.19
CA ILE A 104 -27.04 8.58 15.13
C ILE A 104 -27.12 7.93 16.50
N THR A 105 -27.76 6.77 16.57
CA THR A 105 -27.76 5.94 17.78
C THR A 105 -26.44 5.19 17.86
N ASP A 106 -25.68 5.39 18.94
CA ASP A 106 -24.48 4.61 19.20
C ASP A 106 -24.88 3.14 19.46
N PRO A 107 -24.47 2.19 18.59
CA PRO A 107 -24.88 0.79 18.70
C PRO A 107 -24.33 0.10 19.96
N LYS A 108 -23.34 0.67 20.65
CA LYS A 108 -22.79 0.12 21.91
C LYS A 108 -23.46 0.68 23.16
N THR A 109 -23.95 1.92 23.11
CA THR A 109 -24.49 2.61 24.30
C THR A 109 -25.99 2.90 24.24
N GLY A 110 -26.62 2.70 23.07
CA GLY A 110 -28.03 2.99 22.82
C GLY A 110 -28.38 4.48 22.86
N LYS A 111 -27.39 5.37 23.02
CA LYS A 111 -27.60 6.82 23.11
C LYS A 111 -27.63 7.42 21.72
N THR A 112 -28.69 8.17 21.44
CA THR A 112 -28.83 8.99 20.23
C THR A 112 -27.97 10.23 20.36
N LYS A 113 -27.10 10.45 19.37
CA LYS A 113 -26.33 11.67 19.21
C LYS A 113 -26.72 12.34 17.91
N THR A 114 -27.15 13.60 18.02
CA THR A 114 -27.42 14.44 16.86
C THR A 114 -26.08 14.91 16.26
N GLU A 115 -25.82 14.57 15.01
CA GLU A 115 -24.69 15.06 14.23
C GLU A 115 -25.17 15.99 13.11
N THR A 116 -24.63 17.21 13.07
CA THR A 116 -24.86 18.17 11.98
C THR A 116 -23.76 18.04 10.92
N TYR A 117 -24.18 18.01 9.67
CA TYR A 117 -23.35 17.96 8.47
C TYR A 117 -23.56 19.23 7.66
N TYR A 118 -22.47 19.91 7.34
CA TYR A 118 -22.40 21.07 6.46
C TYR A 118 -22.12 20.60 5.04
N ILE A 119 -22.95 21.00 4.09
CA ILE A 119 -22.90 20.56 2.70
C ILE A 119 -22.34 21.69 1.84
N TYR A 120 -21.36 21.36 1.00
CA TYR A 120 -20.72 22.30 0.07
C TYR A 120 -20.74 21.76 -1.35
N SER A 121 -21.07 22.58 -2.34
CA SER A 121 -20.83 22.29 -3.74
C SER A 121 -19.32 22.16 -3.95
N ASN A 122 -18.94 21.05 -4.56
CA ASN A 122 -17.56 20.72 -4.85
C ASN A 122 -17.46 20.03 -6.20
N VAL A 123 -16.36 20.25 -6.91
CA VAL A 123 -16.08 19.55 -8.16
C VAL A 123 -15.48 18.18 -7.84
N ILE A 124 -16.11 17.14 -8.39
CA ILE A 124 -15.68 15.76 -8.26
C ILE A 124 -15.17 15.30 -9.64
N PRO A 125 -13.91 14.82 -9.74
CA PRO A 125 -13.41 14.19 -10.96
C PRO A 125 -14.24 12.95 -11.27
N LYS A 126 -14.84 12.87 -12.46
CA LYS A 126 -15.63 11.69 -12.84
C LYS A 126 -14.75 10.45 -12.90
N ALA A 127 -13.56 10.57 -13.49
CA ALA A 127 -12.55 9.50 -13.60
C ALA A 127 -13.15 8.19 -14.12
N ARG A 128 -13.95 8.26 -15.20
CA ARG A 128 -14.82 7.16 -15.65
C ARG A 128 -14.07 5.86 -15.96
N LEU A 129 -12.89 5.94 -16.58
CA LEU A 129 -12.04 4.75 -16.74
C LEU A 129 -11.72 4.07 -15.40
N ILE A 130 -11.38 4.83 -14.36
CA ILE A 130 -11.12 4.26 -13.03
C ILE A 130 -12.40 3.70 -12.41
N ALA A 131 -13.53 4.37 -12.62
CA ALA A 131 -14.82 3.94 -12.12
C ALA A 131 -15.30 2.63 -12.79
N ASP A 132 -15.05 2.45 -14.09
CA ASP A 132 -15.34 1.21 -14.84
C ASP A 132 -14.46 0.03 -14.40
N LEU A 133 -13.28 0.33 -13.87
CA LEU A 133 -12.36 -0.65 -13.29
C LEU A 133 -12.66 -0.92 -11.81
N ASP A 134 -13.56 -0.17 -11.17
CA ASP A 134 -13.85 -0.29 -9.75
C ASP A 134 -14.86 -1.45 -9.49
N PRO A 135 -14.45 -2.54 -8.83
CA PRO A 135 -15.35 -3.67 -8.55
C PRO A 135 -16.38 -3.38 -7.46
N SER A 136 -16.28 -2.25 -6.76
CA SER A 136 -17.10 -1.93 -5.58
C SER A 136 -18.27 -0.99 -5.85
N GLY A 137 -18.45 -0.53 -7.10
CA GLY A 137 -19.55 0.35 -7.45
C GLY A 137 -20.06 0.12 -8.87
N ASP A 138 -21.29 0.58 -9.13
CA ASP A 138 -21.95 0.49 -10.45
C ASP A 138 -21.49 1.62 -11.38
N GLY A 139 -20.18 1.78 -11.56
CA GLY A 139 -19.56 2.63 -12.59
C GLY A 139 -19.42 4.13 -12.29
N GLU A 140 -20.00 4.67 -11.20
CA GLU A 140 -19.83 6.11 -10.87
C GLU A 140 -19.26 6.39 -9.48
N ASP A 141 -19.60 5.60 -8.46
CA ASP A 141 -19.25 5.88 -7.05
C ASP A 141 -18.82 4.61 -6.27
N GLY A 142 -17.69 4.03 -6.66
CA GLY A 142 -17.04 2.95 -5.91
C GLY A 142 -15.97 3.43 -4.91
N LEU A 143 -15.54 2.51 -4.04
CA LEU A 143 -14.51 2.71 -3.03
C LEU A 143 -13.14 3.02 -3.62
N TRP A 144 -12.75 2.37 -4.72
CA TRP A 144 -11.45 2.56 -5.36
C TRP A 144 -11.37 3.87 -6.13
N VAL A 145 -12.41 4.23 -6.89
CA VAL A 145 -12.47 5.52 -7.58
C VAL A 145 -12.52 6.66 -6.57
N LYS A 146 -13.18 6.49 -5.42
CA LYS A 146 -13.12 7.46 -4.32
C LYS A 146 -11.69 7.61 -3.78
N LEU A 147 -10.99 6.51 -3.51
CA LEU A 147 -9.60 6.55 -3.06
C LEU A 147 -8.69 7.27 -4.08
N TRP A 148 -8.88 6.98 -5.37
CA TRP A 148 -8.16 7.66 -6.44
C TRP A 148 -8.46 9.16 -6.51
N ARG A 149 -9.74 9.56 -6.41
CA ARG A 149 -10.17 10.99 -6.41
C ARG A 149 -9.56 11.75 -5.23
N ASP A 150 -9.56 11.13 -4.05
CA ASP A 150 -9.00 11.74 -2.84
C ASP A 150 -7.47 11.90 -2.94
N MET A 151 -6.78 10.90 -3.50
CA MET A 151 -5.35 11.00 -3.83
C MET A 151 -5.09 12.10 -4.84
N LEU A 152 -5.85 12.15 -5.95
CA LEU A 152 -5.70 13.17 -6.99
C LEU A 152 -5.79 14.57 -6.36
N TRP A 153 -6.82 14.82 -5.53
CA TRP A 153 -6.99 16.12 -4.87
C TRP A 153 -6.02 16.44 -3.76
N SER A 154 -5.43 15.44 -3.13
CA SER A 154 -4.50 15.65 -2.03
C SER A 154 -3.07 15.82 -2.53
N ILE A 155 -2.67 15.01 -3.53
CA ILE A 155 -1.28 14.89 -3.99
C ILE A 155 -1.11 15.63 -5.32
N LEU A 156 -1.58 15.06 -6.44
CA LEU A 156 -1.28 15.57 -7.78
C LEU A 156 -1.88 16.96 -8.05
N ARG A 157 -3.05 17.21 -7.44
CA ARG A 157 -3.82 18.45 -7.53
C ARG A 157 -4.08 19.03 -6.14
N GLY A 158 -3.10 18.85 -5.24
CA GLY A 158 -3.10 19.36 -3.88
C GLY A 158 -3.24 20.88 -3.81
N VAL A 159 -2.73 21.60 -4.80
CA VAL A 159 -2.83 23.06 -4.92
C VAL A 159 -4.11 23.44 -5.67
N PRO A 160 -5.03 24.25 -5.09
CA PRO A 160 -6.33 24.51 -5.69
C PRO A 160 -6.31 25.04 -7.13
N THR A 161 -5.35 25.90 -7.49
CA THR A 161 -5.24 26.44 -8.87
C THR A 161 -5.00 25.36 -9.92
N THR A 162 -4.41 24.23 -9.54
CA THR A 162 -4.13 23.11 -10.46
C THR A 162 -5.37 22.29 -10.79
N ARG A 163 -6.49 22.52 -10.09
CA ARG A 163 -7.78 21.83 -10.28
C ARG A 163 -8.61 22.43 -11.41
N LYS A 164 -8.20 23.60 -11.91
CA LYS A 164 -8.90 24.39 -12.92
C LYS A 164 -9.41 23.61 -14.14
N PRO A 165 -8.65 22.65 -14.72
CA PRO A 165 -9.17 21.84 -15.84
C PRO A 165 -10.46 21.08 -15.52
N PHE A 166 -10.60 20.56 -14.29
CA PHE A 166 -11.80 19.86 -13.86
C PHE A 166 -12.97 20.81 -13.57
N GLU A 167 -12.67 22.00 -13.04
CA GLU A 167 -13.66 23.03 -12.78
C GLU A 167 -14.24 23.58 -14.07
N ASP A 168 -13.38 23.85 -15.06
CA ASP A 168 -13.81 24.30 -16.39
C ASP A 168 -14.68 23.24 -17.08
N SER A 169 -14.26 21.96 -17.03
CA SER A 169 -15.07 20.85 -17.51
C SER A 169 -16.45 20.77 -16.81
N ALA A 170 -16.50 20.85 -15.48
CA ALA A 170 -17.74 20.79 -14.71
C ALA A 170 -18.69 21.98 -14.98
N ASP A 171 -18.14 23.11 -15.43
CA ASP A 171 -18.89 24.30 -15.83
C ASP A 171 -19.25 24.30 -17.33
N GLY A 172 -18.87 23.28 -18.10
CA GLY A 172 -19.07 23.23 -19.55
C GLY A 172 -18.20 24.24 -20.33
N LYS A 173 -17.10 24.70 -19.73
CA LYS A 173 -16.15 25.64 -20.35
C LYS A 173 -15.04 24.88 -21.09
N PRO A 174 -14.44 25.47 -22.13
CA PRO A 174 -13.27 24.89 -22.78
C PRO A 174 -12.11 24.69 -21.81
N ILE A 175 -11.46 23.53 -21.86
CA ILE A 175 -10.30 23.20 -21.03
C ILE A 175 -9.06 23.89 -21.62
N ALA A 176 -8.56 24.95 -20.98
CA ALA A 176 -7.43 25.74 -21.48
C ALA A 176 -6.14 24.92 -21.70
N GLU A 177 -5.95 23.82 -20.94
CA GLU A 177 -4.79 22.94 -21.07
C GLU A 177 -4.70 22.28 -22.45
N VAL A 178 -5.83 22.05 -23.13
CA VAL A 178 -5.86 21.48 -24.50
C VAL A 178 -5.07 22.36 -25.47
N GLN A 179 -5.39 23.66 -25.51
CA GLN A 179 -4.75 24.59 -26.42
C GLN A 179 -3.25 24.69 -26.14
N LYS A 180 -2.87 24.65 -24.87
CA LYS A 180 -1.47 24.69 -24.43
C LYS A 180 -0.71 23.43 -24.89
N VAL A 181 -1.26 22.25 -24.64
CA VAL A 181 -0.66 20.97 -25.06
C VAL A 181 -0.58 20.85 -26.59
N TRP A 182 -1.64 21.24 -27.31
CA TRP A 182 -1.63 21.26 -28.78
C TRP A 182 -0.49 22.14 -29.33
N ASN A 183 -0.31 23.33 -28.76
CA ASN A 183 0.78 24.23 -29.14
C ASN A 183 2.17 23.69 -28.82
N TYR A 184 2.31 22.80 -27.82
CA TYR A 184 3.58 22.16 -27.50
C TYR A 184 3.87 21.01 -28.46
N LEU A 185 2.88 20.16 -28.76
CA LEU A 185 3.04 18.99 -29.63
C LEU A 185 3.24 19.35 -31.11
N THR A 186 2.78 20.53 -31.54
CA THR A 186 2.96 21.04 -32.91
C THR A 186 4.28 21.75 -33.14
N LYS A 187 5.11 21.94 -32.09
CA LYS A 187 6.43 22.56 -32.27
C LYS A 187 7.36 21.63 -33.06
N PRO A 188 8.24 22.18 -33.90
CA PRO A 188 9.28 21.40 -34.56
C PRO A 188 10.19 20.70 -33.53
N GLU A 189 10.69 19.52 -33.88
CA GLU A 189 11.65 18.78 -33.06
C GLU A 189 12.88 19.66 -32.71
N GLY A 190 13.31 19.60 -31.45
CA GLY A 190 14.40 20.43 -30.92
C GLY A 190 13.94 21.81 -30.44
N LYS A 191 12.68 22.18 -30.66
CA LYS A 191 12.02 23.35 -30.04
C LYS A 191 10.83 22.96 -29.15
N ASP A 192 10.62 21.66 -28.99
CA ASP A 192 9.53 21.03 -28.24
C ASP A 192 9.85 20.85 -26.75
N ILE A 193 10.90 21.49 -26.24
CA ILE A 193 11.23 21.47 -24.81
C ILE A 193 10.19 22.27 -24.03
N VAL A 194 9.66 21.67 -22.97
CA VAL A 194 8.62 22.22 -22.10
C VAL A 194 8.95 21.98 -20.64
N ASP A 195 8.41 22.83 -19.76
CA ASP A 195 8.59 22.67 -18.33
C ASP A 195 7.82 21.46 -17.78
N LEU A 196 8.38 20.84 -16.75
CA LEU A 196 7.87 19.64 -16.10
C LEU A 196 7.29 19.99 -14.72
N PRO A 197 5.99 20.29 -14.61
CA PRO A 197 5.40 20.65 -13.32
C PRO A 197 5.19 19.42 -12.43
N SER A 198 5.28 19.63 -11.11
CA SER A 198 5.06 18.59 -10.08
C SER A 198 3.67 17.96 -10.08
N THR A 199 2.71 18.62 -10.75
CA THR A 199 1.36 18.09 -10.93
C THR A 199 1.30 16.92 -11.91
N TYR A 200 2.30 16.78 -12.78
CA TYR A 200 2.42 15.72 -13.78
C TYR A 200 3.55 14.75 -13.41
N PHE A 201 4.71 15.27 -13.01
CA PHE A 201 5.86 14.45 -12.60
C PHE A 201 6.08 14.52 -11.09
N LEU A 202 6.03 13.40 -10.40
CA LEU A 202 6.19 13.40 -8.95
C LEU A 202 7.65 13.73 -8.60
N GLY A 203 7.84 14.67 -7.67
CA GLY A 203 9.18 15.11 -7.25
C GLY A 203 9.82 16.16 -8.15
N ALA A 204 9.22 16.54 -9.28
CA ALA A 204 9.68 17.69 -10.04
C ALA A 204 9.57 18.98 -9.19
N GLN A 205 10.57 19.85 -9.33
CA GLN A 205 10.57 21.20 -8.78
C GLN A 205 10.67 22.20 -9.93
N ALA A 206 10.54 23.51 -9.66
CA ALA A 206 10.76 24.51 -10.70
C ALA A 206 12.20 24.44 -11.23
N THR A 207 13.16 24.34 -10.31
CA THR A 207 14.59 24.13 -10.59
C THR A 207 15.17 23.14 -9.57
N ASN A 208 16.29 22.51 -9.90
CA ASN A 208 17.07 21.73 -8.95
C ASN A 208 17.99 22.63 -8.08
N ALA A 209 18.80 22.03 -7.20
CA ALA A 209 19.72 22.77 -6.33
C ALA A 209 20.76 23.62 -7.07
N GLU A 210 21.06 23.27 -8.33
CA GLU A 210 21.99 23.99 -9.21
C GLU A 210 21.26 25.00 -10.13
N ASN A 211 19.99 25.31 -9.85
CA ASN A 211 19.12 26.18 -10.65
C ASN A 211 18.85 25.69 -12.09
N VAL A 212 19.01 24.40 -12.36
CA VAL A 212 18.62 23.81 -13.66
C VAL A 212 17.11 23.52 -13.66
N PRO A 213 16.35 24.01 -14.64
CA PRO A 213 14.91 23.78 -14.72
C PRO A 213 14.61 22.31 -15.02
N PHE A 214 13.53 21.79 -14.46
CA PHE A 214 13.02 20.48 -14.85
C PHE A 214 12.24 20.62 -16.15
N GLN A 215 12.76 20.02 -17.22
CA GLN A 215 12.21 20.10 -18.56
C GLN A 215 12.17 18.73 -19.22
N ASP A 216 11.29 18.59 -20.20
CA ASP A 216 11.13 17.38 -21.00
C ASP A 216 10.70 17.74 -22.43
N ARG A 217 10.72 16.76 -23.33
CA ARG A 217 10.12 16.90 -24.66
C ARG A 217 8.59 16.90 -24.55
N ALA A 218 7.92 17.73 -25.34
CA ALA A 218 6.46 17.86 -25.33
C ALA A 218 5.73 16.52 -25.45
N LYS A 219 6.23 15.61 -26.31
CA LYS A 219 5.64 14.28 -26.48
C LYS A 219 5.74 13.40 -25.23
N TYR A 220 6.82 13.50 -24.46
CA TYR A 220 7.01 12.69 -23.25
C TYR A 220 6.26 13.31 -22.07
N GLN A 221 6.30 14.63 -21.92
CA GLN A 221 5.50 15.34 -20.94
C GLN A 221 4.00 15.10 -21.13
N PHE A 222 3.53 15.00 -22.37
CA PHE A 222 2.16 14.62 -22.70
C PHE A 222 1.74 13.28 -22.06
N LEU A 223 2.63 12.27 -22.03
CA LEU A 223 2.33 10.98 -21.39
C LEU A 223 2.08 11.10 -19.88
N LEU A 224 2.69 12.09 -19.23
CA LEU A 224 2.56 12.28 -17.78
C LEU A 224 1.17 12.75 -17.33
N HIS A 225 0.31 13.12 -18.27
CA HIS A 225 -1.10 13.35 -18.00
C HIS A 225 -1.85 12.06 -17.65
N PHE A 226 -1.35 10.89 -18.11
CA PHE A 226 -2.10 9.64 -18.12
C PHE A 226 -1.60 8.59 -17.14
N TRP A 227 -0.39 8.72 -16.59
CA TRP A 227 0.16 7.72 -15.67
C TRP A 227 -0.72 7.46 -14.43
N PRO A 228 -1.50 8.44 -13.87
CA PRO A 228 -2.38 8.14 -12.75
C PRO A 228 -3.45 7.10 -13.06
N TYR A 229 -3.71 6.81 -14.35
CA TYR A 229 -4.66 5.78 -14.78
C TYR A 229 -4.06 4.38 -14.91
N ALA A 230 -2.73 4.27 -14.85
CA ALA A 230 -2.02 3.00 -14.79
C ALA A 230 -1.40 2.71 -13.41
N ALA A 231 -1.42 3.68 -12.50
CA ALA A 231 -0.94 3.52 -11.14
C ALA A 231 -2.01 2.97 -10.19
N GLN A 232 -1.59 2.23 -9.18
CA GLN A 232 -2.42 1.90 -8.03
C GLN A 232 -2.22 2.89 -6.88
N VAL A 233 -3.28 3.07 -6.10
CA VAL A 233 -3.32 4.01 -4.97
C VAL A 233 -3.69 3.24 -3.71
N TYR A 234 -2.92 3.47 -2.65
CA TYR A 234 -3.16 2.91 -1.33
C TYR A 234 -3.12 4.01 -0.26
N GLU A 235 -3.78 3.76 0.86
CA GLU A 235 -3.76 4.61 2.05
C GLU A 235 -2.96 3.90 3.16
N PRO A 236 -1.75 4.38 3.50
CA PRO A 236 -0.98 3.82 4.58
C PRO A 236 -1.55 4.28 5.92
N VAL A 237 -1.75 3.33 6.82
CA VAL A 237 -2.26 3.60 8.17
C VAL A 237 -1.26 3.18 9.23
N VAL A 238 -1.11 4.04 10.24
CA VAL A 238 -0.34 3.73 11.45
C VAL A 238 -1.23 3.81 12.68
N ARG A 239 -0.84 3.10 13.73
CA ARG A 239 -1.48 3.23 15.03
C ARG A 239 -1.00 4.50 15.73
N GLY A 240 -1.91 5.41 16.01
CA GLY A 240 -1.65 6.63 16.76
C GLY A 240 -1.58 6.40 18.27
N ASN A 241 -1.14 7.42 19.02
CA ASN A 241 -1.03 7.36 20.49
C ASN A 241 -2.36 7.03 21.21
N ASP A 242 -3.48 7.40 20.58
CA ASP A 242 -4.86 7.14 21.00
C ASP A 242 -5.35 5.72 20.63
N ASP A 243 -4.44 4.84 20.20
CA ASP A 243 -4.70 3.46 19.77
C ASP A 243 -5.61 3.35 18.53
N LYS A 244 -5.87 4.47 17.85
CA LYS A 244 -6.64 4.52 16.60
C LYS A 244 -5.72 4.50 15.40
N LEU A 245 -6.17 3.85 14.33
CA LEU A 245 -5.50 3.94 13.03
C LEU A 245 -5.64 5.35 12.45
N LYS A 246 -4.53 5.91 11.99
CA LYS A 246 -4.45 7.22 11.32
C LYS A 246 -3.83 7.04 9.95
N SER A 247 -4.50 7.61 8.96
CA SER A 247 -3.97 7.74 7.61
C SER A 247 -2.79 8.73 7.60
N ILE A 248 -1.73 8.40 6.87
CA ILE A 248 -0.58 9.28 6.63
C ILE A 248 -0.45 9.49 5.12
N GLY A 249 -1.35 10.26 4.52
CA GLY A 249 -1.28 10.56 3.09
C GLY A 249 -1.64 9.36 2.19
N TYR A 250 -0.92 9.22 1.08
CA TYR A 250 -1.20 8.21 0.05
C TYR A 250 0.08 7.58 -0.47
N VAL A 251 -0.02 6.31 -0.85
CA VAL A 251 1.01 5.57 -1.58
C VAL A 251 0.57 5.44 -3.02
N LEU A 252 1.44 5.85 -3.94
CA LEU A 252 1.25 5.74 -5.37
C LEU A 252 2.22 4.67 -5.88
N VAL A 253 1.68 3.64 -6.53
CA VAL A 253 2.46 2.52 -7.06
C VAL A 253 2.39 2.59 -8.57
N ILE A 254 3.55 2.86 -9.17
CA ILE A 254 3.70 3.23 -10.57
C ILE A 254 4.37 2.06 -11.29
N PRO A 255 3.69 1.39 -12.24
CA PRO A 255 4.26 0.26 -12.95
C PRO A 255 5.38 0.71 -13.88
N ASP A 256 6.51 0.03 -13.79
CA ASP A 256 7.54 0.07 -14.82
C ASP A 256 7.16 -0.94 -15.92
N VAL A 257 6.36 -0.51 -16.89
CA VAL A 257 5.74 -1.39 -17.90
C VAL A 257 6.79 -2.06 -18.78
N ALA A 258 6.75 -3.40 -18.85
CA ALA A 258 7.65 -4.22 -19.67
C ALA A 258 7.10 -4.45 -21.09
N HIS A 259 5.85 -4.94 -21.18
CA HIS A 259 5.14 -5.19 -22.43
C HIS A 259 3.81 -4.45 -22.44
N LEU A 260 3.69 -3.42 -23.28
CA LEU A 260 2.61 -2.45 -23.29
C LEU A 260 1.23 -3.09 -23.53
N GLU A 261 1.13 -3.91 -24.58
CA GLU A 261 -0.16 -4.49 -24.98
C GLU A 261 -0.70 -5.46 -23.94
N THR A 262 0.13 -6.42 -23.53
CA THR A 262 -0.21 -7.42 -22.52
C THR A 262 -0.48 -6.77 -21.16
N PHE A 263 0.36 -5.80 -20.75
CA PHE A 263 0.12 -5.05 -19.52
C PHE A 263 -1.24 -4.37 -19.52
N CYS A 264 -1.60 -3.62 -20.57
CA CYS A 264 -2.88 -2.91 -20.61
C CYS A 264 -4.09 -3.85 -20.51
N GLU A 265 -4.02 -5.04 -21.11
CA GLU A 265 -5.11 -6.02 -21.06
C GLU A 265 -5.21 -6.71 -19.69
N ASP A 266 -4.10 -7.22 -19.19
CA ASP A 266 -4.07 -7.96 -17.93
C ASP A 266 -4.27 -7.01 -16.72
N PHE A 267 -3.80 -5.76 -16.80
CA PHE A 267 -4.05 -4.74 -15.78
C PHE A 267 -5.55 -4.38 -15.69
N GLU A 268 -6.21 -4.07 -16.82
CA GLU A 268 -7.65 -3.76 -16.81
C GLU A 268 -8.47 -4.90 -16.18
N TYR A 269 -8.16 -6.15 -16.55
CA TYR A 269 -8.82 -7.31 -15.97
C TYR A 269 -8.52 -7.41 -14.47
N ALA A 270 -7.24 -7.36 -14.08
CA ALA A 270 -6.83 -7.53 -12.70
C ALA A 270 -7.47 -6.48 -11.77
N MET A 271 -7.55 -5.23 -12.21
CA MET A 271 -8.20 -4.17 -11.44
C MET A 271 -9.69 -4.41 -11.24
N LYS A 272 -10.36 -5.00 -12.24
CA LYS A 272 -11.81 -5.23 -12.21
C LYS A 272 -12.21 -6.51 -11.49
N GLN A 273 -11.41 -7.58 -11.57
CA GLN A 273 -11.79 -8.91 -11.08
C GLN A 273 -11.05 -9.30 -9.79
N GLU A 274 -9.82 -8.82 -9.59
CA GLU A 274 -8.98 -9.32 -8.49
C GLU A 274 -8.95 -8.42 -7.26
N ARG A 275 -9.37 -7.15 -7.40
CA ARG A 275 -9.49 -6.23 -6.27
C ARG A 275 -10.76 -6.51 -5.46
N THR A 276 -10.68 -6.30 -4.15
CA THR A 276 -11.83 -6.44 -3.26
C THR A 276 -12.90 -5.38 -3.51
N SER A 277 -14.16 -5.77 -3.33
CA SER A 277 -15.30 -4.87 -3.17
C SER A 277 -15.60 -4.55 -1.69
N GLU A 278 -14.90 -5.18 -0.76
CA GLU A 278 -15.12 -5.01 0.68
C GLU A 278 -14.60 -3.66 1.19
N CYS A 279 -15.34 -3.08 2.12
CA CYS A 279 -14.94 -1.87 2.82
C CYS A 279 -14.03 -2.16 4.02
N PHE A 280 -13.09 -1.25 4.29
CA PHE A 280 -12.21 -1.32 5.46
C PHE A 280 -12.93 -0.86 6.75
N GLY A 281 -13.32 -1.82 7.60
CA GLY A 281 -13.93 -1.57 8.91
C GLY A 281 -15.40 -1.13 8.86
N ASP A 282 -16.04 -1.09 10.03
CA ASP A 282 -17.51 -0.99 10.15
C ASP A 282 -18.13 0.33 9.65
N ASN A 283 -17.32 1.39 9.48
CA ASN A 283 -17.74 2.71 8.99
C ASN A 283 -16.85 3.22 7.83
N GLY A 284 -16.06 2.34 7.22
CA GLY A 284 -15.04 2.75 6.25
C GLY A 284 -15.62 3.40 5.00
N TYR A 285 -14.81 4.22 4.34
CA TYR A 285 -15.06 4.66 2.96
C TYR A 285 -13.91 4.27 2.03
N ARG A 286 -13.15 3.24 2.42
CA ARG A 286 -11.93 2.80 1.76
C ARG A 286 -12.05 1.33 1.41
N PRO A 287 -11.53 0.89 0.26
CA PRO A 287 -11.48 -0.52 -0.03
C PRO A 287 -10.53 -1.20 0.95
N ARG A 288 -10.89 -2.39 1.43
CA ARG A 288 -10.13 -3.13 2.45
C ARG A 288 -8.68 -3.36 2.04
N GLU A 289 -8.45 -3.71 0.78
CA GLU A 289 -7.11 -3.92 0.22
C GLU A 289 -6.39 -2.62 -0.13
N GLY A 290 -7.13 -1.50 -0.24
CA GLY A 290 -6.56 -0.17 -0.43
C GLY A 290 -5.90 0.40 0.82
N VAL A 291 -6.11 -0.20 1.99
CA VAL A 291 -5.50 0.22 3.26
C VAL A 291 -4.30 -0.67 3.58
N VAL A 292 -3.12 -0.07 3.75
CA VAL A 292 -1.87 -0.81 3.98
C VAL A 292 -1.22 -0.43 5.32
N ASN A 293 -0.66 -1.40 6.04
CA ASN A 293 0.02 -1.17 7.32
C ASN A 293 1.47 -0.68 7.17
N LEU A 294 2.00 -0.73 5.94
CA LEU A 294 3.34 -0.31 5.60
C LEU A 294 3.30 0.31 4.20
N ALA A 295 3.86 1.51 4.04
CA ALA A 295 3.76 2.25 2.79
C ALA A 295 4.32 1.46 1.60
N LEU A 296 5.55 0.94 1.74
CA LEU A 296 6.20 0.13 0.71
C LEU A 296 5.46 -1.16 0.36
N ALA A 297 4.65 -1.70 1.27
CA ALA A 297 3.85 -2.90 1.00
C ALA A 297 2.77 -2.66 -0.08
N GLY A 298 2.42 -1.41 -0.38
CA GLY A 298 1.56 -1.09 -1.52
C GLY A 298 2.12 -1.61 -2.85
N GLY A 299 3.44 -1.62 -3.04
CA GLY A 299 4.03 -2.18 -4.25
C GLY A 299 3.83 -3.69 -4.37
N LEU A 300 4.03 -4.43 -3.27
CA LEU A 300 3.74 -5.87 -3.22
C LEU A 300 2.23 -6.15 -3.39
N GLU A 301 1.35 -5.25 -2.92
CA GLU A 301 -0.09 -5.37 -3.14
C GLU A 301 -0.47 -5.29 -4.61
N MET A 302 0.09 -4.33 -5.36
CA MET A 302 -0.15 -4.25 -6.80
C MET A 302 0.37 -5.49 -7.53
N LEU A 303 1.58 -5.94 -7.18
CA LEU A 303 2.19 -7.13 -7.77
C LEU A 303 1.37 -8.39 -7.45
N ARG A 304 0.82 -8.52 -6.24
CA ARG A 304 -0.10 -9.60 -5.86
C ARG A 304 -1.36 -9.62 -6.73
N VAL A 305 -1.96 -8.45 -6.97
CA VAL A 305 -3.17 -8.33 -7.81
C VAL A 305 -2.88 -8.76 -9.25
N LEU A 306 -1.75 -8.33 -9.81
CA LEU A 306 -1.33 -8.76 -11.15
C LEU A 306 -1.00 -10.26 -11.21
N ARG A 307 -0.35 -10.79 -10.16
CA ARG A 307 -0.01 -12.21 -10.08
C ARG A 307 -1.25 -13.10 -10.11
N LYS A 308 -2.28 -12.75 -9.33
CA LYS A 308 -3.52 -13.52 -9.26
C LYS A 308 -4.16 -13.68 -10.65
N ARG A 309 -4.11 -12.63 -11.46
CA ARG A 309 -4.53 -12.70 -12.87
C ARG A 309 -3.68 -13.67 -13.70
N LEU A 310 -2.36 -13.66 -13.54
CA LEU A 310 -1.49 -14.56 -14.31
C LEU A 310 -1.71 -16.04 -13.94
N GLU A 311 -2.01 -16.33 -12.68
CA GLU A 311 -2.32 -17.70 -12.21
C GLU A 311 -3.59 -18.27 -12.87
N GLU A 312 -4.58 -17.43 -13.18
CA GLU A 312 -5.83 -17.86 -13.86
C GLU A 312 -5.64 -18.15 -15.35
N LEU A 313 -4.60 -17.61 -15.98
CA LEU A 313 -4.44 -17.66 -17.44
C LEU A 313 -3.83 -18.98 -17.94
N GLU A 314 -3.46 -19.93 -17.06
CA GLU A 314 -2.80 -21.23 -17.31
C GLU A 314 -1.54 -21.18 -18.21
N ARG A 315 -1.14 -19.99 -18.67
CA ARG A 315 0.02 -19.74 -19.50
C ARG A 315 1.14 -19.32 -18.56
N GLY A 316 2.29 -19.99 -18.62
CA GLY A 316 3.49 -19.68 -17.83
C GLY A 316 4.12 -18.31 -18.09
N LYS A 317 3.28 -17.26 -18.08
CA LYS A 317 3.63 -15.85 -18.07
C LYS A 317 4.08 -15.50 -16.66
N SER A 318 5.25 -14.89 -16.54
CA SER A 318 5.72 -14.34 -15.28
C SER A 318 5.25 -12.89 -15.15
N ILE A 319 5.23 -12.38 -13.91
CA ILE A 319 4.95 -10.96 -13.64
C ILE A 319 5.96 -10.06 -14.36
N SER A 320 7.18 -10.55 -14.57
CA SER A 320 8.21 -9.84 -15.36
C SER A 320 7.79 -9.56 -16.80
N ASP A 321 6.85 -10.34 -17.35
CA ASP A 321 6.29 -10.14 -18.69
C ASP A 321 5.29 -8.99 -18.73
N LEU A 322 4.82 -8.50 -17.57
CA LEU A 322 3.96 -7.33 -17.47
C LEU A 322 4.75 -6.09 -17.05
N VAL A 323 5.60 -6.21 -16.03
CA VAL A 323 6.32 -5.10 -15.43
C VAL A 323 7.77 -5.48 -15.09
N LEU A 324 8.70 -4.55 -15.33
CA LEU A 324 10.10 -4.63 -14.89
C LEU A 324 10.25 -4.34 -13.38
N GLY A 325 9.18 -3.89 -12.73
CA GLY A 325 9.13 -3.47 -11.35
C GLY A 325 8.04 -2.45 -11.11
N VAL A 326 7.93 -2.00 -9.86
CA VAL A 326 7.04 -0.92 -9.47
C VAL A 326 7.79 0.13 -8.67
N GLU A 327 7.59 1.39 -9.00
CA GLU A 327 8.03 2.52 -8.19
C GLU A 327 6.94 2.85 -7.18
N VAL A 328 7.31 2.89 -5.90
CA VAL A 328 6.42 3.20 -4.79
C VAL A 328 6.79 4.58 -4.28
N VAL A 329 5.83 5.51 -4.29
CA VAL A 329 5.99 6.88 -3.78
C VAL A 329 4.97 7.10 -2.66
N HIS A 330 5.46 7.32 -1.44
CA HIS A 330 4.63 7.71 -0.30
C HIS A 330 4.63 9.23 -0.19
N ALA A 331 3.46 9.86 -0.34
CA ALA A 331 3.31 11.30 -0.32
C ALA A 331 2.21 11.76 0.64
N GLU A 332 2.44 12.89 1.30
CA GLU A 332 1.49 13.53 2.20
C GLU A 332 1.36 15.03 1.88
N LYS A 333 0.13 15.53 1.90
CA LYS A 333 -0.12 16.97 1.83
C LYS A 333 0.04 17.59 3.22
N GLN A 334 1.03 18.47 3.35
CA GLN A 334 1.29 19.26 4.56
C GLN A 334 1.07 20.75 4.25
N GLY A 335 -0.09 21.27 4.66
CA GLY A 335 -0.52 22.63 4.32
C GLY A 335 -0.66 22.80 2.81
N ASN A 336 0.11 23.73 2.22
CA ASN A 336 0.16 23.98 0.77
C ASN A 336 1.28 23.21 0.05
N SER A 337 2.02 22.36 0.75
CA SER A 337 3.12 21.58 0.18
C SER A 337 2.76 20.10 0.11
N ILE A 338 3.30 19.43 -0.91
CA ILE A 338 3.23 17.97 -1.04
C ILE A 338 4.62 17.46 -0.67
N LYS A 339 4.70 16.64 0.38
CA LYS A 339 5.94 16.05 0.86
C LYS A 339 6.01 14.60 0.41
N ILE A 340 7.12 14.25 -0.23
CA ILE A 340 7.47 12.85 -0.48
C ILE A 340 8.17 12.36 0.79
N LEU A 341 7.56 11.37 1.44
CA LEU A 341 8.04 10.80 2.71
C LEU A 341 8.99 9.63 2.47
N GLU A 342 8.69 8.82 1.45
CA GLU A 342 9.47 7.63 1.10
C GLU A 342 9.32 7.33 -0.39
N THR A 343 10.40 6.84 -1.01
CA THR A 343 10.40 6.32 -2.37
C THR A 343 11.18 5.03 -2.43
N ALA A 344 10.68 4.01 -3.12
CA ALA A 344 11.41 2.78 -3.36
C ALA A 344 11.05 2.18 -4.72
N ARG A 345 11.92 1.32 -5.24
CA ARG A 345 11.62 0.44 -6.37
C ARG A 345 11.54 -1.00 -5.88
N ILE A 346 10.46 -1.69 -6.21
CA ILE A 346 10.27 -3.10 -5.89
C ILE A 346 10.37 -3.91 -7.20
N THR A 347 11.28 -4.86 -7.22
CA THR A 347 11.43 -5.79 -8.34
C THR A 347 10.47 -6.96 -8.15
N PRO A 348 9.78 -7.46 -9.19
CA PRO A 348 8.84 -8.54 -9.03
C PRO A 348 9.59 -9.84 -8.73
N LYS A 349 9.37 -10.39 -7.53
CA LYS A 349 9.87 -11.69 -7.10
C LYS A 349 8.69 -12.52 -6.62
N GLU A 350 8.46 -13.66 -7.27
CA GLU A 350 7.27 -14.48 -7.02
C GLU A 350 7.21 -14.97 -5.57
N ASP A 351 8.30 -15.55 -5.06
CA ASP A 351 8.42 -15.97 -3.67
C ASP A 351 8.11 -14.85 -2.66
N GLN A 352 8.59 -13.63 -2.91
CA GLN A 352 8.32 -12.47 -2.07
C GLN A 352 6.84 -12.05 -2.10
N ILE A 353 6.18 -12.16 -3.25
CA ILE A 353 4.75 -11.84 -3.43
C ILE A 353 3.87 -12.89 -2.74
N ASP A 354 4.24 -14.17 -2.82
CA ASP A 354 3.55 -15.25 -2.11
C ASP A 354 3.68 -15.09 -0.59
N GLU A 355 4.91 -14.82 -0.13
CA GLU A 355 5.19 -14.59 1.27
C GLU A 355 4.40 -13.38 1.80
N TYR A 356 4.35 -12.28 1.03
CA TYR A 356 3.52 -11.13 1.34
C TYR A 356 2.04 -11.51 1.51
N THR A 357 1.51 -12.29 0.57
CA THR A 357 0.10 -12.73 0.59
C THR A 357 -0.20 -13.58 1.82
N ARG A 358 0.69 -14.52 2.15
CA ARG A 358 0.60 -15.38 3.33
C ARG A 358 0.63 -14.54 4.62
N VAL A 359 1.61 -13.65 4.76
CA VAL A 359 1.81 -12.79 5.93
C VAL A 359 0.60 -11.86 6.14
N LYS A 360 0.11 -11.18 5.09
CA LYS A 360 -1.04 -10.27 5.16
C LYS A 360 -2.30 -10.98 5.66
N LYS A 361 -2.50 -12.25 5.28
CA LYS A 361 -3.68 -13.04 5.68
C LYS A 361 -3.57 -13.63 7.09
N ALA A 362 -2.36 -13.98 7.53
CA ALA A 362 -2.16 -14.69 8.80
C ALA A 362 -2.36 -13.82 10.05
N TYR A 363 -1.89 -12.57 10.00
CA TYR A 363 -1.74 -11.72 11.17
C TYR A 363 -2.85 -10.66 11.28
N LYS A 364 -3.23 -10.32 12.52
CA LYS A 364 -4.30 -9.36 12.84
C LYS A 364 -3.80 -8.12 13.56
N ASP A 365 -2.72 -8.26 14.32
CA ASP A 365 -2.10 -7.16 15.04
C ASP A 365 -1.31 -6.28 14.07
N SER A 366 -1.64 -4.98 14.02
CA SER A 366 -1.04 -4.06 13.06
C SER A 366 0.46 -3.88 13.27
N VAL A 367 0.94 -3.91 14.51
CA VAL A 367 2.36 -3.71 14.83
C VAL A 367 3.15 -4.97 14.45
N PHE A 368 2.59 -6.14 14.76
CA PHE A 368 3.19 -7.42 14.36
C PHE A 368 3.23 -7.56 12.84
N LEU A 369 2.11 -7.28 12.16
CA LEU A 369 2.00 -7.34 10.71
C LEU A 369 2.97 -6.37 10.04
N GLU A 370 3.04 -5.11 10.50
CA GLU A 370 3.99 -4.13 9.95
C GLU A 370 5.44 -4.65 10.02
N GLN A 371 5.88 -5.20 11.15
CA GLN A 371 7.22 -5.75 11.28
C GLN A 371 7.44 -6.97 10.38
N ARG A 372 6.46 -7.87 10.27
CA ARG A 372 6.57 -9.02 9.35
C ARG A 372 6.66 -8.56 7.90
N LEU A 373 5.87 -7.58 7.48
CA LEU A 373 5.91 -6.99 6.13
C LEU A 373 7.26 -6.32 5.84
N ARG A 374 7.86 -5.62 6.82
CA ARG A 374 9.23 -5.10 6.71
C ARG A 374 10.23 -6.21 6.44
N ASN A 375 10.09 -7.34 7.15
CA ASN A 375 10.97 -8.49 6.94
C ASN A 375 10.78 -9.12 5.56
N VAL A 376 9.55 -9.21 5.04
CA VAL A 376 9.29 -9.70 3.67
C VAL A 376 9.97 -8.80 2.63
N LEU A 377 9.81 -7.48 2.73
CA LEU A 377 10.41 -6.53 1.80
C LEU A 377 11.94 -6.54 1.82
N ALA A 378 12.53 -6.72 3.00
CA ALA A 378 13.97 -6.76 3.19
C ALA A 378 14.58 -8.16 3.09
N GLU A 379 13.78 -9.18 2.77
CA GLU A 379 14.18 -10.59 2.72
C GLU A 379 14.87 -11.05 4.02
N HIS A 380 14.40 -10.53 5.16
CA HIS A 380 14.86 -10.89 6.48
C HIS A 380 14.06 -12.07 7.05
N PRO A 381 14.67 -12.87 7.95
CA PRO A 381 13.96 -13.92 8.68
C PRO A 381 12.74 -13.39 9.43
N TRP A 382 11.74 -14.24 9.64
CA TRP A 382 10.44 -13.84 10.18
C TRP A 382 10.51 -13.16 11.56
N TYR A 383 11.48 -13.53 12.39
CA TYR A 383 11.70 -13.00 13.73
C TYR A 383 12.54 -11.70 13.76
N PHE A 384 13.12 -11.28 12.64
CA PHE A 384 14.04 -10.15 12.60
C PHE A 384 13.37 -8.85 13.08
N GLY A 385 14.11 -8.04 13.84
CA GLY A 385 13.65 -6.73 14.33
C GLY A 385 12.71 -6.77 15.54
N PHE A 386 12.16 -7.93 15.92
CA PHE A 386 11.21 -8.02 17.04
C PHE A 386 11.83 -7.68 18.41
N ALA A 387 13.12 -7.95 18.64
CA ALA A 387 13.79 -7.51 19.87
C ALA A 387 13.76 -5.98 20.01
N ARG A 388 14.13 -5.26 18.94
CA ARG A 388 14.08 -3.79 18.90
C ARG A 388 12.65 -3.27 19.03
N LEU A 389 11.70 -3.86 18.30
CA LEU A 389 10.29 -3.49 18.35
C LEU A 389 9.76 -3.57 19.79
N CYS A 390 9.95 -4.72 20.43
CA CYS A 390 9.52 -4.94 21.81
C CYS A 390 10.24 -4.01 22.80
N ALA A 391 11.49 -3.62 22.54
CA ALA A 391 12.23 -2.68 23.39
C ALA A 391 11.67 -1.26 23.33
N ILE A 392 11.37 -0.75 22.13
CA ILE A 392 10.97 0.67 21.92
C ILE A 392 9.47 0.91 22.04
N ARG A 393 8.63 -0.08 21.70
CA ARG A 393 7.17 0.11 21.68
C ARG A 393 6.56 -0.02 23.08
N PRO A 394 5.49 0.73 23.41
CA PRO A 394 4.75 0.55 24.65
C PRO A 394 4.36 -0.92 24.89
N PHE A 395 4.32 -1.35 26.15
CA PHE A 395 3.94 -2.72 26.51
C PHE A 395 2.57 -3.11 25.92
N LYS A 396 1.60 -2.19 25.94
CA LYS A 396 0.25 -2.37 25.37
C LYS A 396 0.22 -2.67 23.86
N GLU A 397 1.27 -2.29 23.12
CA GLU A 397 1.39 -2.48 21.67
C GLU A 397 2.19 -3.73 21.29
N SER A 398 2.77 -4.42 22.28
CA SER A 398 3.52 -5.67 22.09
C SER A 398 2.91 -6.76 22.97
N PHE A 399 3.60 -7.23 24.01
CA PHE A 399 3.12 -8.32 24.86
C PHE A 399 1.74 -8.06 25.49
N GLY A 400 1.42 -6.81 25.83
CA GLY A 400 0.12 -6.44 26.40
C GLY A 400 -1.05 -6.52 25.41
N SER A 401 -0.78 -6.63 24.11
CA SER A 401 -1.81 -6.81 23.07
C SER A 401 -2.15 -8.30 22.92
N VAL A 402 -3.42 -8.66 23.14
CA VAL A 402 -3.92 -10.03 22.95
C VAL A 402 -3.72 -10.49 21.50
N THR A 403 -3.91 -9.58 20.52
CA THR A 403 -3.71 -9.90 19.10
C THR A 403 -2.24 -10.12 18.78
N PHE A 404 -1.32 -9.35 19.38
CA PHE A 404 0.12 -9.56 19.20
C PHE A 404 0.56 -10.92 19.74
N ARG A 405 0.08 -11.32 20.93
CA ARG A 405 0.35 -12.64 21.51
C ARG A 405 -0.19 -13.77 20.63
N ARG A 406 -1.41 -13.61 20.12
CA ARG A 406 -2.02 -14.54 19.16
C ARG A 406 -1.18 -14.64 17.88
N ASP A 407 -0.71 -13.53 17.34
CA ASP A 407 0.10 -13.51 16.11
C ASP A 407 1.50 -14.11 16.31
N ALA A 408 2.12 -13.89 17.47
CA ALA A 408 3.37 -14.57 17.82
C ALA A 408 3.17 -16.10 17.84
N ARG A 409 2.06 -16.59 18.40
CA ARG A 409 1.72 -18.02 18.40
C ARG A 409 1.48 -18.55 16.99
N VAL A 410 0.75 -17.81 16.16
CA VAL A 410 0.52 -18.16 14.74
C VAL A 410 1.85 -18.21 13.97
N ALA A 411 2.76 -17.28 14.23
CA ALA A 411 4.08 -17.28 13.61
C ALA A 411 4.90 -18.51 14.01
N PHE A 412 4.96 -18.88 15.29
CA PHE A 412 5.64 -20.12 15.67
C PHE A 412 5.01 -21.36 15.00
N SER A 413 3.68 -21.45 14.97
CA SER A 413 3.01 -22.59 14.35
C SER A 413 3.29 -22.68 12.84
N ALA A 414 3.21 -21.56 12.11
CA ALA A 414 3.44 -21.55 10.67
C ALA A 414 4.92 -21.69 10.30
N GLU A 415 5.82 -21.00 11.00
CA GLU A 415 7.23 -20.92 10.60
C GLU A 415 8.08 -22.04 11.18
N VAL A 416 7.69 -22.59 12.34
CA VAL A 416 8.52 -23.57 13.06
C VAL A 416 7.95 -24.97 12.89
N ASP A 417 6.66 -25.18 13.13
CA ASP A 417 6.09 -26.53 13.05
C ASP A 417 6.08 -27.08 11.60
N GLU A 418 5.84 -26.23 10.58
CA GLU A 418 5.96 -26.61 9.16
C GLU A 418 7.43 -26.88 8.73
N MET A 419 8.41 -26.25 9.38
CA MET A 419 9.83 -26.52 9.12
C MET A 419 10.32 -27.81 9.81
N THR A 420 9.90 -28.07 11.05
CA THR A 420 10.30 -29.28 11.79
C THR A 420 9.66 -30.57 11.29
N THR A 421 8.55 -30.51 10.55
CA THR A 421 7.97 -31.70 9.90
C THR A 421 8.75 -32.16 8.66
N LYS A 422 9.59 -31.29 8.08
CA LYS A 422 10.40 -31.59 6.87
C LYS A 422 11.81 -32.12 7.17
N HIS A 423 12.33 -31.95 8.39
CA HIS A 423 13.68 -32.38 8.77
C HIS A 423 13.62 -33.31 10.00
N ASP A 424 14.05 -34.56 9.80
CA ASP A 424 14.05 -35.65 10.78
C ASP A 424 14.82 -35.29 12.08
N ASN A 425 14.19 -35.53 13.24
CA ASN A 425 14.72 -35.58 14.62
C ASN A 425 15.61 -34.44 15.19
N ASP A 426 15.94 -33.40 14.43
CA ASP A 426 16.79 -32.30 14.88
C ASP A 426 16.00 -30.99 15.07
N LEU A 427 15.82 -30.56 16.33
CA LEU A 427 15.02 -29.38 16.65
C LEU A 427 15.73 -28.09 16.20
N SER A 428 15.02 -27.26 15.45
CA SER A 428 15.47 -25.91 15.09
C SER A 428 15.65 -25.03 16.33
N VAL A 429 16.52 -24.02 16.25
CA VAL A 429 16.77 -23.12 17.39
C VAL A 429 15.52 -22.34 17.80
N GLU A 430 14.65 -22.06 16.84
CA GLU A 430 13.34 -21.45 17.04
C GLU A 430 12.45 -22.36 17.89
N LYS A 431 12.40 -23.66 17.60
CA LYS A 431 11.65 -24.64 18.40
C LYS A 431 12.25 -24.82 19.79
N LEU A 432 13.58 -24.87 19.89
CA LEU A 432 14.29 -24.98 21.16
C LEU A 432 13.97 -23.80 22.09
N ILE A 433 14.01 -22.56 21.58
CA ILE A 433 13.65 -21.38 22.39
C ILE A 433 12.17 -21.44 22.78
N TYR A 434 11.28 -21.80 21.86
CA TYR A 434 9.85 -21.90 22.12
C TYR A 434 9.53 -22.87 23.26
N GLU A 435 10.05 -24.10 23.18
CA GLU A 435 9.82 -25.13 24.20
C GLU A 435 10.47 -24.75 25.53
N MET A 436 11.69 -24.21 25.53
CA MET A 436 12.36 -23.82 26.76
C MET A 436 11.61 -22.72 27.54
N VAL A 437 11.05 -21.75 26.82
CA VAL A 437 10.20 -20.73 27.43
C VAL A 437 8.91 -21.36 27.97
N ASN A 438 8.26 -22.23 27.20
CA ASN A 438 7.03 -22.91 27.62
C ASN A 438 7.25 -23.74 28.90
N THR A 439 8.30 -24.56 28.92
CA THR A 439 8.71 -25.36 30.09
C THR A 439 8.95 -24.48 31.32
N TYR A 440 9.67 -23.38 31.15
CA TYR A 440 9.92 -22.44 32.23
C TYR A 440 8.62 -21.87 32.80
N LEU A 441 7.70 -21.42 31.94
CA LEU A 441 6.43 -20.85 32.38
C LEU A 441 5.61 -21.89 33.15
N ILE A 442 5.47 -23.11 32.61
CA ILE A 442 4.72 -24.20 33.28
C ILE A 442 5.35 -24.53 34.63
N LYS A 443 6.66 -24.76 34.70
CA LYS A 443 7.34 -25.14 35.95
C LYS A 443 7.29 -24.04 37.00
N LYS A 444 7.43 -22.77 36.60
CA LYS A 444 7.29 -21.65 37.55
C LYS A 444 5.87 -21.48 38.08
N ILE A 445 4.83 -21.81 37.30
CA ILE A 445 3.46 -21.83 37.80
C ILE A 445 3.29 -22.93 38.85
N GLU A 446 3.76 -24.14 38.56
CA GLU A 446 3.73 -25.28 39.50
C GLU A 446 4.48 -24.94 40.80
N ASP A 447 5.63 -24.28 40.70
CA ASP A 447 6.44 -23.93 41.87
C ASP A 447 5.82 -22.80 42.70
N LYS A 448 5.39 -21.71 42.06
CA LYS A 448 4.96 -20.46 42.73
C LYS A 448 3.49 -20.48 43.14
N TYR A 449 2.62 -21.05 42.31
CA TYR A 449 1.17 -21.03 42.51
C TYR A 449 0.59 -22.41 42.86
N ARG A 450 1.39 -23.48 42.79
CA ARG A 450 0.93 -24.87 43.03
C ARG A 450 -0.21 -25.30 42.09
N LEU A 451 -0.28 -24.69 40.91
CA LEU A 451 -1.29 -25.00 39.89
C LEU A 451 -0.67 -25.91 38.82
N LYS A 452 -1.34 -27.02 38.51
CA LYS A 452 -0.96 -27.93 37.42
C LYS A 452 -2.09 -28.03 36.40
N TRP A 453 -1.75 -27.88 35.12
CA TRP A 453 -2.75 -27.84 34.04
C TRP A 453 -3.67 -29.07 34.00
N ASN A 454 -3.10 -30.27 34.18
CA ASN A 454 -3.82 -31.55 34.14
C ASN A 454 -4.79 -31.77 35.33
N GLU A 455 -4.69 -30.96 36.38
CA GLU A 455 -5.57 -31.03 37.56
C GLU A 455 -6.76 -30.04 37.45
N MET A 456 -6.75 -29.14 36.46
CA MET A 456 -7.78 -28.12 36.25
C MET A 456 -9.02 -28.71 35.54
N LYS A 457 -10.16 -28.78 36.22
CA LYS A 457 -11.41 -29.34 35.68
C LYS A 457 -12.47 -28.28 35.35
N THR A 458 -12.43 -27.14 36.03
CA THR A 458 -13.41 -26.05 35.84
C THR A 458 -12.82 -24.88 35.06
N ASP A 459 -13.68 -24.04 34.48
CA ASP A 459 -13.25 -22.85 33.74
C ASP A 459 -12.64 -21.78 34.66
N ALA A 460 -13.10 -21.69 35.90
CA ALA A 460 -12.52 -20.81 36.91
C ALA A 460 -11.06 -21.19 37.21
N GLN A 461 -10.79 -22.49 37.38
CA GLN A 461 -9.45 -23.03 37.60
C GLN A 461 -8.51 -22.78 36.41
N LYS A 462 -9.02 -22.98 35.18
CA LYS A 462 -8.26 -22.65 33.96
C LYS A 462 -7.96 -21.16 33.87
N THR A 463 -8.93 -20.31 34.21
CA THR A 463 -8.75 -18.84 34.21
C THR A 463 -7.65 -18.44 35.19
N GLU A 464 -7.68 -18.96 36.42
CA GLU A 464 -6.64 -18.73 37.42
C GLU A 464 -5.25 -19.16 36.92
N PHE A 465 -5.15 -20.32 36.27
CA PHE A 465 -3.91 -20.78 35.65
C PHE A 465 -3.40 -19.82 34.57
N TYR A 466 -4.27 -19.36 33.67
CA TYR A 466 -3.89 -18.40 32.63
C TYR A 466 -3.46 -17.05 33.20
N GLU A 467 -4.13 -16.54 34.22
CA GLU A 467 -3.71 -15.31 34.90
C GLU A 467 -2.35 -15.45 35.59
N ALA A 468 -2.09 -16.59 36.22
CA ALA A 468 -0.79 -16.89 36.82
C ALA A 468 0.31 -16.99 35.75
N LYS A 469 0.01 -17.63 34.61
CA LYS A 469 0.91 -17.72 33.45
C LYS A 469 1.23 -16.35 32.88
N GLU A 470 0.23 -15.51 32.67
CA GLU A 470 0.41 -14.15 32.14
C GLU A 470 1.26 -13.29 33.08
N LYS A 471 1.06 -13.39 34.42
CA LYS A 471 1.89 -12.68 35.41
C LYS A 471 3.36 -13.08 35.32
N ILE A 472 3.67 -14.37 35.29
CA ILE A 472 5.07 -14.84 35.17
C ILE A 472 5.65 -14.44 33.82
N ALA A 473 4.90 -14.64 32.73
CA ALA A 473 5.35 -14.29 31.39
C ALA A 473 5.63 -12.79 31.25
N LYS A 474 4.81 -11.93 31.85
CA LYS A 474 5.01 -10.48 31.90
C LYS A 474 6.32 -10.10 32.60
N ASP A 475 6.61 -10.69 33.75
CA ASP A 475 7.86 -10.43 34.49
C ASP A 475 9.09 -10.81 33.65
N VAL A 476 9.06 -11.98 33.02
CA VAL A 476 10.16 -12.45 32.15
C VAL A 476 10.28 -11.59 30.90
N PHE A 477 9.15 -11.19 30.29
CA PHE A 477 9.13 -10.33 29.12
C PHE A 477 9.84 -9.00 29.41
N TYR A 478 9.54 -8.34 30.53
CA TYR A 478 10.26 -7.13 30.94
C TYR A 478 11.74 -7.38 31.17
N GLY A 479 12.08 -8.53 31.76
CA GLY A 479 13.46 -8.93 31.98
C GLY A 479 14.28 -9.09 30.69
N CYS A 480 13.73 -9.76 29.67
CA CYS A 480 14.37 -9.91 28.36
C CYS A 480 14.34 -8.62 27.54
N ARG A 481 13.24 -7.84 27.62
CA ARG A 481 13.05 -6.60 26.86
C ARG A 481 14.09 -5.55 27.23
N SER A 482 14.39 -5.41 28.52
CA SER A 482 15.27 -4.36 29.07
C SER A 482 16.78 -4.65 28.92
N ARG A 483 17.17 -5.85 28.47
CA ARG A 483 18.58 -6.28 28.40
C ARG A 483 19.02 -6.54 26.98
N THR A 484 20.31 -6.35 26.70
CA THR A 484 20.95 -6.59 25.39
C THR A 484 22.32 -7.24 25.59
N GLY A 485 22.89 -7.85 24.55
CA GLY A 485 24.24 -8.42 24.59
C GLY A 485 24.46 -9.39 25.76
N GLU A 486 25.59 -9.27 26.45
CA GLU A 486 25.93 -10.13 27.59
C GLU A 486 24.90 -10.13 28.71
N ASP A 487 24.26 -8.99 28.99
CA ASP A 487 23.26 -8.91 30.06
C ASP A 487 22.02 -9.74 29.73
N PHE A 488 21.64 -9.78 28.45
CA PHE A 488 20.57 -10.66 28.00
C PHE A 488 20.99 -12.12 28.15
N ILE A 489 22.22 -12.50 27.75
CA ILE A 489 22.71 -13.88 27.86
C ILE A 489 22.71 -14.34 29.33
N LYS A 490 23.27 -13.53 30.24
CA LYS A 490 23.31 -13.81 31.68
C LYS A 490 21.89 -13.99 32.24
N TYR A 491 20.99 -13.06 31.92
CA TYR A 491 19.60 -13.15 32.36
C TYR A 491 18.89 -14.39 31.81
N PHE A 492 19.09 -14.68 30.52
CA PHE A 492 18.50 -15.82 29.84
C PHE A 492 18.91 -17.15 30.50
N VAL A 493 20.21 -17.36 30.72
CA VAL A 493 20.74 -18.58 31.35
C VAL A 493 20.25 -18.70 32.79
N LEU A 494 20.31 -17.62 33.58
CA LEU A 494 19.85 -17.64 34.97
C LEU A 494 18.33 -17.88 35.08
N THR A 495 17.54 -17.33 34.17
CA THR A 495 16.07 -17.46 34.20
C THR A 495 15.65 -18.84 33.73
N PHE A 496 15.96 -19.20 32.48
CA PHE A 496 15.46 -20.42 31.87
C PHE A 496 16.18 -21.69 32.37
N GLY A 497 17.42 -21.56 32.85
CA GLY A 497 18.17 -22.61 33.53
C GLY A 497 17.79 -22.81 35.00
N SER A 498 16.94 -21.95 35.59
CA SER A 498 16.49 -22.11 36.99
C SER A 498 15.43 -23.22 37.18
N VAL A 499 15.01 -23.87 36.11
CA VAL A 499 14.10 -25.02 36.12
C VAL A 499 14.74 -26.19 35.39
N ASN A 500 14.33 -27.42 35.73
CA ASN A 500 14.88 -28.58 35.06
C ASN A 500 14.37 -28.71 33.61
N GLN A 501 15.28 -28.55 32.64
CA GLN A 501 15.03 -28.69 31.19
C GLN A 501 15.43 -30.08 30.64
N SER A 502 16.06 -30.94 31.46
CA SER A 502 16.76 -32.14 31.00
C SER A 502 15.84 -33.23 30.42
N TYR A 503 14.52 -33.14 30.64
CA TYR A 503 13.57 -34.14 30.17
C TYR A 503 13.34 -34.10 28.65
N TRP A 504 13.67 -32.98 27.99
CA TRP A 504 13.50 -32.80 26.55
C TRP A 504 14.74 -32.20 25.87
N LEU A 505 15.56 -31.43 26.61
CA LEU A 505 16.75 -30.78 26.06
C LEU A 505 17.96 -31.74 26.07
N LYS A 506 18.27 -32.31 24.91
CA LYS A 506 19.48 -33.14 24.71
C LYS A 506 20.75 -32.29 24.65
N PHE A 507 21.91 -32.91 24.83
CA PHE A 507 23.22 -32.23 24.86
C PHE A 507 23.50 -31.43 23.57
N GLU A 508 23.23 -32.00 22.39
CA GLU A 508 23.43 -31.32 21.11
C GLU A 508 22.52 -30.08 20.97
N SER A 509 21.26 -30.19 21.40
CA SER A 509 20.33 -29.06 21.45
C SER A 509 20.79 -27.96 22.41
N TYR A 510 21.39 -28.34 23.54
CA TYR A 510 22.01 -27.39 24.47
C TYR A 510 23.20 -26.66 23.83
N GLN A 511 24.09 -27.38 23.13
CA GLN A 511 25.21 -26.77 22.42
C GLN A 511 24.74 -25.79 21.34
N LYS A 512 23.66 -26.11 20.61
CA LYS A 512 23.05 -25.20 19.63
C LYS A 512 22.52 -23.91 20.25
N LEU A 513 21.79 -24.02 21.37
CA LEU A 513 21.31 -22.85 22.10
C LEU A 513 22.45 -22.00 22.64
N ALA A 514 23.48 -22.64 23.22
CA ALA A 514 24.65 -21.95 23.72
C ALA A 514 25.37 -21.19 22.59
N LYS A 515 25.61 -21.85 21.45
CA LYS A 515 26.20 -21.23 20.26
C LYS A 515 25.38 -20.04 19.77
N LEU A 516 24.06 -20.21 19.66
CA LEU A 516 23.15 -19.13 19.25
C LEU A 516 23.25 -17.92 20.18
N LEU A 517 23.28 -18.11 21.51
CA LEU A 517 23.35 -17.02 22.47
C LEU A 517 24.60 -16.15 22.29
N TYR A 518 25.75 -16.75 21.99
CA TYR A 518 27.02 -16.04 21.82
C TYR A 518 27.23 -15.48 20.41
N GLU A 519 26.82 -16.20 19.37
CA GLU A 519 27.09 -15.81 17.98
C GLU A 519 26.00 -14.90 17.40
N ASP A 520 24.74 -15.07 17.82
CA ASP A 520 23.60 -14.27 17.34
C ASP A 520 22.60 -14.00 18.46
N THR A 521 23.07 -13.20 19.43
CA THR A 521 22.30 -12.83 20.61
C THR A 521 20.98 -12.12 20.27
N GLU A 522 20.93 -11.33 19.20
CA GLU A 522 19.72 -10.59 18.83
C GLU A 522 18.66 -11.49 18.18
N LYS A 523 19.05 -12.53 17.43
CA LYS A 523 18.15 -13.62 17.05
C LYS A 523 17.59 -14.32 18.29
N ALA A 524 18.47 -14.73 19.21
CA ALA A 524 18.06 -15.40 20.44
C ALA A 524 17.04 -14.56 21.21
N ARG A 525 17.32 -13.27 21.38
CA ARG A 525 16.46 -12.32 22.08
C ARG A 525 15.13 -12.09 21.37
N SER A 526 15.13 -11.93 20.05
CA SER A 526 13.90 -11.75 19.27
C SER A 526 12.98 -12.96 19.41
N LEU A 527 13.54 -14.16 19.22
CA LEU A 527 12.80 -15.41 19.39
C LEU A 527 12.31 -15.61 20.82
N THR A 528 13.09 -15.24 21.82
CA THR A 528 12.70 -15.34 23.24
C THR A 528 11.50 -14.44 23.55
N LEU A 529 11.54 -13.18 23.13
CA LEU A 529 10.43 -12.23 23.35
C LEU A 529 9.15 -12.67 22.65
N LEU A 530 9.27 -13.21 21.43
CA LEU A 530 8.15 -13.78 20.69
C LEU A 530 7.62 -15.04 21.37
N ALA A 531 8.50 -15.96 21.82
CA ALA A 531 8.11 -17.20 22.49
C ALA A 531 7.41 -16.93 23.82
N ILE A 532 7.87 -15.94 24.59
CA ILE A 532 7.20 -15.49 25.81
C ILE A 532 5.80 -14.96 25.48
N SER A 533 5.68 -14.15 24.41
CA SER A 533 4.39 -13.60 23.98
C SER A 533 3.43 -14.68 23.48
N ALA A 534 3.92 -15.68 22.74
CA ALA A 534 3.14 -16.78 22.20
C ALA A 534 2.63 -17.75 23.29
N ASN A 535 3.45 -17.97 24.32
CA ASN A 535 3.14 -18.89 25.41
C ASN A 535 2.39 -18.25 26.58
N ALA A 536 2.26 -16.93 26.64
CA ALA A 536 1.52 -16.26 27.71
C ALA A 536 0.00 -16.46 27.64
#